data_AF-A0A2T9Y6D9-F1
#
_entry.id   AF-A0A2T9Y6D9-F1
#
_cell.length_a   1.000
_cell.length_b   1.000
_cell.length_c   1.000
_cell.angle_alpha   90.00
_cell.angle_beta   90.00
_cell.angle_gamma   90.00
#
_symmetry.space_group_name_H-M   'P 1'
#
loop_
_entity.id
_entity.type
_entity.pdbx_description
1 polymer ?
#
loop_
_entity_poly.entity_id
_entity_poly.type
_entity_poly.pdbx_seq_one_letter_code
_entity_poly.pdbx_strand_id
1 'polypeptide(L)'
;MLNDLCFEILEKIFVLAQNPCLSTVNKKFYSIANTTYIQLEYITCNVSNHVNSLKIQSESSTNRKVIDTDYEASRKIISMLDKYPKLGDKLEIYERLILRGRFVDSCFAKYAVDKALKYKWIDLMEMILSTFKLEPVFDENKCTDIMSRIISISISDHEKTKYKITPFLPSIDIYYLATNRDFIRDEFVECLKLLINLKNKGVSHNYLIDKIQDQVKMQGKEKVCILFDHKKLFDISSEGNSIPLSLLGLLSIEYKNMLLEAIKHSQKLVIDFLLGEEYFAKFKENKGLILPLKEYQDEKHRYFYTSISFGSDDVFSQIIEHFGVNPNECYVILKKVQRFWNWKSIEKLLSFALKPKNTPDEILVYASNGSRFVSKTEVETNLGVWGDDLDITSSRSNFSSRRKADKKALKLVQLCLENGATISQSFYSPVKKAVSDHMLHLTRHYISVLSESGLTLSDAINNKISDIGFRTCDLEFVKLLINSGIKPTINQGAPLIFACSKGRIGIVKLLAFEIAMRRLEINHPGSYSLITSDGTVSHENCMDSFKANSYVLKTDNFMKGLYKECLKVANKNEGDIIIILSEFGYSD
;
A
#
# COMPACT_ATOMS: atom_id res chain seq x y z
N MET A 1 -51.28 5.37 -39.44
CA MET A 1 -50.10 5.32 -40.33
C MET A 1 -48.88 4.65 -39.69
N LEU A 2 -48.20 5.22 -38.69
CA LEU A 2 -47.02 4.57 -38.06
C LEU A 2 -47.31 3.20 -37.42
N ASN A 3 -48.53 3.01 -36.88
CA ASN A 3 -48.94 1.73 -36.32
C ASN A 3 -49.16 0.64 -37.39
N ASP A 4 -49.33 1.02 -38.65
CA ASP A 4 -49.68 0.14 -39.76
C ASP A 4 -48.43 -0.33 -40.54
N LEU A 5 -47.28 0.32 -40.29
CA LEU A 5 -45.99 -0.13 -40.80
C LEU A 5 -45.56 -1.45 -40.11
N CYS A 6 -45.01 -2.36 -40.92
CA CYS A 6 -44.40 -3.58 -40.43
C CYS A 6 -43.10 -3.28 -39.65
N PHE A 7 -42.69 -4.24 -38.82
CA PHE A 7 -41.54 -4.09 -37.93
C PHE A 7 -40.24 -3.80 -38.70
N GLU A 8 -39.98 -4.53 -39.78
CA GLU A 8 -38.79 -4.38 -40.65
C GLU A 8 -38.63 -2.97 -41.26
N ILE A 9 -39.73 -2.31 -41.62
CA ILE A 9 -39.69 -0.93 -42.14
C ILE A 9 -39.31 0.03 -41.02
N LEU A 10 -39.88 -0.14 -39.82
CA LEU A 10 -39.58 0.69 -38.66
C LEU A 10 -38.13 0.47 -38.17
N GLU A 11 -37.61 -0.76 -38.23
CA GLU A 11 -36.20 -1.07 -37.98
C GLU A 11 -35.27 -0.31 -38.94
N LYS A 12 -35.53 -0.40 -40.25
CA LYS A 12 -34.76 0.34 -41.27
C LYS A 12 -34.83 1.85 -41.07
N ILE A 13 -36.01 2.40 -40.77
CA ILE A 13 -36.17 3.83 -40.45
C ILE A 13 -35.32 4.21 -39.23
N PHE A 14 -35.37 3.42 -38.14
CA PHE A 14 -34.63 3.73 -36.92
C PHE A 14 -33.10 3.71 -37.14
N VAL A 15 -32.59 2.69 -37.83
CA VAL A 15 -31.15 2.54 -38.12
C VAL A 15 -30.66 3.61 -39.10
N LEU A 16 -31.39 3.87 -40.19
CA LEU A 16 -30.94 4.81 -41.23
C LEU A 16 -31.09 6.28 -40.79
N ALA A 17 -32.11 6.62 -40.02
CA ALA A 17 -32.33 8.00 -39.55
C ALA A 17 -31.30 8.44 -38.50
N GLN A 18 -30.58 7.51 -37.87
CA GLN A 18 -29.53 7.81 -36.87
C GLN A 18 -29.98 8.78 -35.77
N ASN A 19 -31.26 8.67 -35.38
CA ASN A 19 -31.91 9.55 -34.42
C ASN A 19 -32.52 8.75 -33.26
N PRO A 20 -31.92 8.76 -32.05
CA PRO A 20 -32.41 7.97 -30.93
C PRO A 20 -33.76 8.46 -30.40
N CYS A 21 -34.14 9.72 -30.67
CA CYS A 21 -35.43 10.27 -30.28
C CYS A 21 -36.61 9.60 -30.98
N LEU A 22 -36.40 8.85 -32.08
CA LEU A 22 -37.48 8.04 -32.68
C LEU A 22 -38.06 7.02 -31.69
N SER A 23 -37.27 6.56 -30.72
CA SER A 23 -37.75 5.69 -29.63
C SER A 23 -38.85 6.31 -28.76
N THR A 24 -38.96 7.65 -28.72
CA THR A 24 -40.02 8.34 -27.96
C THR A 24 -41.29 8.61 -28.79
N VAL A 25 -41.22 8.46 -30.12
CA VAL A 25 -42.32 8.78 -31.05
C VAL A 25 -43.42 7.71 -31.04
N ASN A 26 -43.09 6.44 -30.83
CA ASN A 26 -44.06 5.35 -30.82
C ASN A 26 -43.55 4.14 -30.00
N LYS A 27 -44.47 3.42 -29.33
CA LYS A 27 -44.16 2.16 -28.62
C LYS A 27 -43.44 1.12 -29.50
N LYS A 28 -43.80 0.98 -30.78
CA LYS A 28 -43.09 0.10 -31.73
C LYS A 28 -41.62 0.49 -31.89
N PHE A 29 -41.32 1.78 -32.08
CA PHE A 29 -39.93 2.27 -32.14
C PHE A 29 -39.18 2.07 -30.82
N TYR A 30 -39.85 2.25 -29.68
CA TYR A 30 -39.26 1.95 -28.37
C TYR A 30 -38.88 0.47 -28.24
N SER A 31 -39.75 -0.45 -28.63
CA SER A 31 -39.45 -1.89 -28.63
C SER A 31 -38.28 -2.23 -29.57
N ILE A 32 -38.30 -1.70 -30.79
CA ILE A 32 -37.23 -1.84 -31.80
C ILE A 32 -35.88 -1.38 -31.26
N ALA A 33 -35.82 -0.15 -30.74
CA ALA A 33 -34.61 0.50 -30.23
C ALA A 33 -33.99 -0.19 -29.01
N ASN A 34 -34.74 -1.04 -28.31
CA ASN A 34 -34.26 -1.80 -27.16
C ASN A 34 -33.71 -3.20 -27.50
N THR A 35 -33.91 -3.69 -28.73
CA THR A 35 -33.32 -4.96 -29.17
C THR A 35 -31.80 -4.82 -29.35
N THR A 36 -31.02 -5.79 -28.86
CA THR A 36 -29.55 -5.77 -29.04
C THR A 36 -29.16 -5.78 -30.52
N TYR A 37 -29.96 -6.43 -31.39
CA TYR A 37 -29.75 -6.42 -32.83
C TYR A 37 -29.81 -5.00 -33.42
N ILE A 38 -30.86 -4.24 -33.16
CA ILE A 38 -31.01 -2.88 -33.72
C ILE A 38 -30.04 -1.90 -33.08
N GLN A 39 -29.70 -2.07 -31.80
CA GLN A 39 -28.64 -1.30 -31.14
C GLN A 39 -27.28 -1.48 -31.84
N LEU A 40 -26.95 -2.72 -32.23
CA LEU A 40 -25.75 -3.03 -33.00
C LEU A 40 -25.80 -2.47 -34.43
N GLU A 41 -26.91 -2.62 -35.15
CA GLU A 41 -27.05 -2.07 -36.52
C GLU A 41 -26.96 -0.54 -36.51
N TYR A 42 -27.57 0.10 -35.51
CA TYR A 42 -27.48 1.54 -35.29
C TYR A 42 -26.04 1.99 -35.09
N ILE A 43 -25.26 1.34 -34.21
CA ILE A 43 -23.83 1.64 -34.00
C ILE A 43 -23.03 1.40 -35.28
N THR A 44 -23.21 0.24 -35.93
CA THR A 44 -22.50 -0.15 -37.15
C THR A 44 -22.74 0.86 -38.29
N CYS A 45 -23.98 1.31 -38.46
CA CYS A 45 -24.36 2.33 -39.44
C CYS A 45 -23.78 3.71 -39.08
N ASN A 46 -23.80 4.13 -37.80
CA ASN A 46 -23.18 5.40 -37.35
C ASN A 46 -21.69 5.44 -37.71
N VAL A 47 -20.98 4.37 -37.39
CA VAL A 47 -19.53 4.26 -37.59
C VAL A 47 -19.20 4.16 -39.08
N SER A 48 -19.97 3.40 -39.86
CA SER A 48 -19.81 3.34 -41.32
C SER A 48 -20.00 4.71 -41.97
N ASN A 49 -21.00 5.48 -41.53
CA ASN A 49 -21.23 6.84 -42.04
C ASN A 49 -20.07 7.78 -41.66
N HIS A 50 -19.53 7.65 -40.44
CA HIS A 50 -18.37 8.42 -40.01
C HIS A 50 -17.11 8.09 -40.83
N VAL A 51 -16.79 6.81 -41.01
CA VAL A 51 -15.65 6.36 -41.83
C VAL A 51 -15.79 6.83 -43.28
N ASN A 52 -16.99 6.75 -43.87
CA ASN A 52 -17.24 7.25 -45.22
C ASN A 52 -17.02 8.77 -45.31
N SER A 53 -17.42 9.54 -44.30
CA SER A 53 -17.15 10.98 -44.25
C SER A 53 -15.65 11.32 -44.18
N LEU A 54 -14.86 10.52 -43.45
CA LEU A 54 -13.40 10.66 -43.38
C LEU A 54 -12.73 10.30 -44.71
N LYS A 55 -13.21 9.27 -45.41
CA LYS A 55 -12.71 8.91 -46.76
C LYS A 55 -12.91 10.05 -47.76
N ILE A 56 -14.13 10.59 -47.86
CA ILE A 56 -14.46 11.74 -48.73
C ILE A 56 -13.57 12.95 -48.39
N GLN A 57 -13.36 13.25 -47.10
CA GLN A 57 -12.46 14.33 -46.68
C GLN A 57 -11.01 14.07 -47.11
N SER A 58 -10.50 12.84 -46.94
CA SER A 58 -9.13 12.49 -47.32
C SER A 58 -8.88 12.62 -48.83
N GLU A 59 -9.85 12.21 -49.66
CA GLU A 59 -9.81 12.32 -51.13
C GLU A 59 -9.79 13.77 -51.62
N SER A 60 -10.50 14.67 -50.91
CA SER A 60 -10.54 16.10 -51.24
C SER A 60 -9.28 16.89 -50.86
N SER A 61 -8.38 16.30 -50.05
CA SER A 61 -7.23 17.01 -49.48
C SER A 61 -5.95 16.85 -50.33
N THR A 62 -5.33 17.97 -50.69
CA THR A 62 -4.03 17.97 -51.42
C THR A 62 -2.87 17.46 -50.57
N ASN A 63 -3.00 17.54 -49.24
CA ASN A 63 -2.04 16.96 -48.28
C ASN A 63 -2.47 15.54 -47.88
N ARG A 64 -1.97 14.53 -48.60
CA ARG A 64 -2.21 13.10 -48.31
C ARG A 64 -1.64 12.65 -46.95
N LYS A 65 -2.33 12.97 -45.86
CA LYS A 65 -2.25 12.17 -44.63
C LYS A 65 -3.15 10.96 -44.81
N VAL A 66 -2.56 9.77 -44.79
CA VAL A 66 -3.31 8.51 -44.75
C VAL A 66 -4.04 8.46 -43.41
N ILE A 67 -5.38 8.57 -43.45
CA ILE A 67 -6.22 8.38 -42.26
C ILE A 67 -6.40 6.87 -42.08
N ASP A 68 -6.01 6.35 -40.93
CA ASP A 68 -6.34 4.98 -40.54
C ASP A 68 -7.84 4.92 -40.22
N THR A 69 -8.61 4.39 -41.17
CA THR A 69 -10.07 4.35 -41.07
C THR A 69 -10.58 3.36 -40.03
N ASP A 70 -9.77 2.36 -39.69
CA ASP A 70 -10.16 1.32 -38.74
C ASP A 70 -9.97 1.86 -37.33
N TYR A 71 -8.83 2.52 -37.07
CA TYR A 71 -8.55 3.23 -35.81
C TYR A 71 -9.65 4.23 -35.44
N GLU A 72 -10.05 5.11 -36.38
CA GLU A 72 -11.12 6.09 -36.12
C GLU A 72 -12.50 5.43 -36.02
N ALA A 73 -12.73 4.28 -36.68
CA ALA A 73 -13.95 3.48 -36.48
C ALA A 73 -14.06 2.95 -35.04
N SER A 74 -12.98 2.35 -34.52
CA SER A 74 -12.93 1.82 -33.16
C SER A 74 -13.00 2.91 -32.10
N ARG A 75 -12.30 4.03 -32.31
CA ARG A 75 -12.39 5.21 -31.44
C ARG A 75 -13.82 5.75 -31.37
N LYS A 76 -14.53 5.75 -32.50
CA LYS A 76 -15.95 6.13 -32.55
C LYS A 76 -16.85 5.15 -31.79
N ILE A 77 -16.61 3.84 -31.92
CA ILE A 77 -17.34 2.81 -31.17
C ILE A 77 -17.15 2.95 -29.67
N ILE A 78 -15.90 3.05 -29.21
CA ILE A 78 -15.55 3.23 -27.79
C ILE A 78 -16.28 4.45 -27.23
N SER A 79 -16.22 5.59 -27.94
CA SER A 79 -16.94 6.81 -27.56
C SER A 79 -18.46 6.63 -27.47
N MET A 80 -19.07 5.79 -28.33
CA MET A 80 -20.50 5.48 -28.25
C MET A 80 -20.83 4.54 -27.08
N LEU A 81 -20.00 3.52 -26.82
CA LEU A 81 -20.22 2.56 -25.72
C LEU A 81 -20.04 3.22 -24.35
N ASP A 82 -19.07 4.14 -24.21
CA ASP A 82 -18.90 4.93 -22.98
C ASP A 82 -20.01 5.98 -22.79
N LYS A 83 -20.51 6.59 -23.88
CA LYS A 83 -21.67 7.50 -23.82
C LYS A 83 -22.97 6.79 -23.43
N TYR A 84 -23.09 5.50 -23.71
CA TYR A 84 -24.27 4.70 -23.39
C TYR A 84 -23.89 3.43 -22.59
N PRO A 85 -23.60 3.54 -21.27
CA PRO A 85 -23.12 2.42 -20.46
C PRO A 85 -24.02 1.18 -20.51
N LYS A 86 -25.35 1.36 -20.58
CA LYS A 86 -26.32 0.25 -20.75
C LYS A 86 -26.14 -0.58 -22.03
N LEU A 87 -25.35 -0.09 -23.00
CA LEU A 87 -24.87 -0.83 -24.18
C LEU A 87 -23.44 -1.34 -23.93
N GLY A 88 -22.56 -0.50 -23.41
CA GLY A 88 -21.18 -0.86 -23.04
C GLY A 88 -21.06 -1.98 -21.99
N ASP A 89 -22.15 -2.30 -21.28
CA ASP A 89 -22.22 -3.35 -20.27
C ASP A 89 -22.97 -4.61 -20.76
N LYS A 90 -23.21 -4.75 -22.07
CA LYS A 90 -23.81 -5.97 -22.69
C LYS A 90 -22.77 -6.80 -23.44
N LEU A 91 -22.49 -8.00 -22.95
CA LEU A 91 -21.65 -9.02 -23.61
C LEU A 91 -21.97 -9.18 -25.11
N GLU A 92 -23.23 -9.46 -25.43
CA GLU A 92 -23.78 -9.69 -26.78
C GLU A 92 -23.37 -8.64 -27.83
N ILE A 93 -23.14 -7.39 -27.42
CA ILE A 93 -22.73 -6.31 -28.31
C ILE A 93 -21.28 -6.51 -28.76
N TYR A 94 -20.38 -6.85 -27.83
CA TYR A 94 -18.98 -7.15 -28.16
C TYR A 94 -18.88 -8.39 -29.03
N GLU A 95 -19.60 -9.47 -28.70
CA GLU A 95 -19.65 -10.69 -29.51
C GLU A 95 -20.03 -10.40 -30.96
N ARG A 96 -21.10 -9.66 -31.19
CA ARG A 96 -21.55 -9.36 -32.54
C ARG A 96 -20.68 -8.33 -33.26
N LEU A 97 -20.01 -7.41 -32.55
CA LEU A 97 -19.02 -6.51 -33.15
C LEU A 97 -17.78 -7.29 -33.64
N ILE A 98 -17.30 -8.25 -32.84
CA ILE A 98 -16.16 -9.12 -33.15
C ILE A 98 -16.52 -10.09 -34.29
N LEU A 99 -17.62 -10.83 -34.18
CA LEU A 99 -18.06 -11.81 -35.18
C LEU A 99 -18.39 -11.18 -36.55
N ARG A 100 -18.73 -9.89 -36.60
CA ARG A 100 -18.90 -9.15 -37.86
C ARG A 100 -17.59 -8.78 -38.55
N GLY A 101 -16.44 -8.94 -37.88
CA GLY A 101 -15.11 -8.73 -38.44
C GLY A 101 -14.81 -7.29 -38.91
N ARG A 102 -15.60 -6.29 -38.48
CA ARG A 102 -15.51 -4.91 -39.00
C ARG A 102 -14.70 -3.94 -38.13
N PHE A 103 -14.36 -4.31 -36.89
CA PHE A 103 -13.83 -3.39 -35.88
C PHE A 103 -12.76 -4.05 -35.00
N VAL A 104 -11.77 -4.67 -35.63
CA VAL A 104 -10.75 -5.48 -34.93
C VAL A 104 -9.36 -4.86 -35.06
N ASP A 105 -9.24 -3.57 -34.75
CA ASP A 105 -7.93 -2.99 -34.42
C ASP A 105 -7.60 -3.18 -32.93
N SER A 106 -6.34 -2.91 -32.59
CA SER A 106 -5.82 -3.05 -31.22
C SER A 106 -6.53 -2.19 -30.17
N CYS A 107 -7.11 -1.04 -30.53
CA CYS A 107 -7.81 -0.17 -29.58
C CYS A 107 -9.17 -0.76 -29.19
N PHE A 108 -9.96 -1.26 -30.16
CA PHE A 108 -11.21 -1.95 -29.81
C PHE A 108 -10.93 -3.28 -29.11
N ALA A 109 -9.95 -4.07 -29.57
CA ALA A 109 -9.60 -5.34 -28.94
C ALA A 109 -9.16 -5.14 -27.47
N LYS A 110 -8.32 -4.14 -27.18
CA LYS A 110 -7.93 -3.79 -25.81
C LYS A 110 -9.13 -3.37 -24.96
N TYR A 111 -9.98 -2.47 -25.47
CA TYR A 111 -11.18 -2.03 -24.76
C TYR A 111 -12.15 -3.18 -24.46
N ALA A 112 -12.33 -4.12 -25.40
CA ALA A 112 -13.16 -5.30 -25.20
C ALA A 112 -12.57 -6.24 -24.12
N VAL A 113 -11.25 -6.43 -24.08
CA VAL A 113 -10.57 -7.18 -23.01
C VAL A 113 -10.72 -6.49 -21.66
N ASP A 114 -10.49 -5.18 -21.57
CA ASP A 114 -10.64 -4.43 -20.31
C ASP A 114 -12.07 -4.56 -19.74
N LYS A 115 -13.10 -4.56 -20.62
CA LYS A 115 -14.50 -4.81 -20.25
C LYS A 115 -14.76 -6.27 -19.87
N ALA A 116 -14.22 -7.22 -20.61
CA ALA A 116 -14.33 -8.65 -20.31
C ALA A 116 -13.76 -8.99 -18.93
N LEU A 117 -12.60 -8.43 -18.58
CA LEU A 117 -11.97 -8.57 -17.26
C LEU A 117 -12.82 -7.90 -16.17
N LYS A 118 -13.29 -6.66 -16.40
CA LYS A 118 -14.13 -5.93 -15.45
C LYS A 118 -15.43 -6.67 -15.11
N TYR A 119 -16.06 -7.31 -16.09
CA TYR A 119 -17.36 -7.97 -15.94
C TYR A 119 -17.31 -9.50 -15.91
N LYS A 120 -16.10 -10.09 -15.85
CA LYS A 120 -15.84 -11.55 -15.83
C LYS A 120 -16.49 -12.31 -17.01
N TRP A 121 -16.45 -11.73 -18.21
CA TRP A 121 -16.96 -12.35 -19.44
C TRP A 121 -15.91 -13.31 -20.04
N ILE A 122 -15.84 -14.53 -19.53
CA ILE A 122 -14.89 -15.56 -19.98
C ILE A 122 -15.14 -15.91 -21.46
N ASP A 123 -16.39 -16.11 -21.86
CA ASP A 123 -16.75 -16.44 -23.25
C ASP A 123 -16.31 -15.35 -24.23
N LEU A 124 -16.34 -14.07 -23.83
CA LEU A 124 -15.81 -12.97 -24.63
C LEU A 124 -14.31 -13.09 -24.81
N MET A 125 -13.55 -13.43 -23.76
CA MET A 125 -12.11 -13.64 -23.85
C MET A 125 -11.78 -14.81 -24.77
N GLU A 126 -12.47 -15.94 -24.65
CA GLU A 126 -12.27 -17.11 -25.51
C GLU A 126 -12.60 -16.81 -26.99
N MET A 127 -13.71 -16.14 -27.25
CA MET A 127 -14.12 -15.75 -28.60
C MET A 127 -13.19 -14.68 -29.19
N ILE A 128 -12.75 -13.68 -28.41
CA ILE A 128 -11.68 -12.74 -28.82
C ILE A 128 -10.47 -13.54 -29.27
N LEU A 129 -9.94 -14.43 -28.41
CA LEU A 129 -8.74 -15.23 -28.70
C LEU A 129 -8.91 -16.16 -29.91
N SER A 130 -10.11 -16.71 -30.14
CA SER A 130 -10.39 -17.63 -31.27
C SER A 130 -10.73 -16.96 -32.60
N THR A 131 -11.16 -15.68 -32.58
CA THR A 131 -11.51 -14.96 -33.82
C THR A 131 -10.25 -14.59 -34.62
N PHE A 132 -9.10 -14.48 -33.97
CA PHE A 132 -7.81 -14.25 -34.63
C PHE A 132 -7.28 -15.52 -35.31
N LYS A 133 -7.53 -15.64 -36.62
CA LYS A 133 -7.00 -16.74 -37.45
C LYS A 133 -5.54 -16.51 -37.86
N LEU A 134 -4.79 -17.60 -37.92
CA LEU A 134 -3.52 -17.69 -38.63
C LEU A 134 -3.80 -18.16 -40.08
N GLU A 135 -3.50 -17.35 -41.09
CA GLU A 135 -3.75 -17.70 -42.50
C GLU A 135 -2.45 -18.07 -43.22
N PRO A 136 -2.32 -19.24 -43.88
CA PRO A 136 -1.14 -19.55 -44.68
C PRO A 136 -1.04 -18.68 -45.95
N VAL A 137 0.15 -18.17 -46.24
CA VAL A 137 0.54 -17.39 -47.41
C VAL A 137 1.28 -18.30 -48.38
N PHE A 138 0.67 -18.56 -49.53
CA PHE A 138 1.21 -19.44 -50.58
C PHE A 138 1.90 -18.68 -51.74
N ASP A 139 1.79 -17.35 -51.80
CA ASP A 139 2.34 -16.52 -52.89
C ASP A 139 2.86 -15.18 -52.32
N GLU A 140 4.18 -15.00 -52.30
CA GLU A 140 4.83 -13.87 -51.66
C GLU A 140 4.61 -12.55 -52.40
N ASN A 141 4.39 -12.61 -53.72
CA ASN A 141 4.32 -11.44 -54.58
C ASN A 141 2.95 -10.71 -54.54
N LYS A 142 1.97 -11.25 -53.80
CA LYS A 142 0.61 -10.68 -53.68
C LYS A 142 0.35 -9.92 -52.37
N CYS A 143 1.29 -9.89 -51.43
CA CYS A 143 1.05 -9.26 -50.12
C CYS A 143 1.51 -7.79 -50.08
N THR A 144 0.68 -6.88 -50.61
CA THR A 144 0.90 -5.42 -50.59
C THR A 144 0.30 -4.71 -49.38
N ASP A 145 -0.17 -5.46 -48.39
CA ASP A 145 -0.97 -4.99 -47.27
C ASP A 145 -0.11 -4.58 -46.06
N ILE A 146 0.16 -3.28 -45.97
CA ILE A 146 1.15 -2.63 -45.08
C ILE A 146 0.93 -2.91 -43.59
N MET A 147 -0.29 -3.26 -43.17
CA MET A 147 -0.62 -3.54 -41.77
C MET A 147 -0.45 -5.01 -41.34
N SER A 148 -0.11 -5.90 -42.26
CA SER A 148 0.03 -7.33 -41.97
C SER A 148 1.46 -7.75 -41.66
N ARG A 149 1.67 -8.57 -40.61
CA ARG A 149 2.96 -9.23 -40.37
C ARG A 149 2.92 -10.65 -40.93
N ILE A 150 3.71 -10.89 -41.97
CA ILE A 150 3.98 -12.24 -42.48
C ILE A 150 5.03 -12.89 -41.57
N ILE A 151 4.77 -14.13 -41.14
CA ILE A 151 5.60 -14.89 -40.22
C ILE A 151 5.87 -16.24 -40.85
N SER A 152 7.14 -16.64 -40.96
CA SER A 152 7.52 -17.89 -41.62
C SER A 152 7.55 -19.02 -40.59
N ILE A 153 6.67 -20.01 -40.72
CA ILE A 153 6.62 -21.16 -39.82
C ILE A 153 7.24 -22.36 -40.55
N SER A 154 8.35 -22.90 -40.02
CA SER A 154 8.93 -24.15 -40.53
C SER A 154 8.14 -25.33 -39.98
N ILE A 155 7.63 -26.17 -40.88
CA ILE A 155 6.97 -27.44 -40.51
C ILE A 155 8.02 -28.58 -40.49
N SER A 156 9.09 -28.41 -41.27
CA SER A 156 10.31 -29.25 -41.23
C SER A 156 11.55 -28.39 -41.54
N ASP A 157 12.74 -29.00 -41.54
CA ASP A 157 14.00 -28.35 -41.96
C ASP A 157 14.00 -27.96 -43.46
N HIS A 158 13.03 -28.42 -44.25
CA HIS A 158 12.96 -28.20 -45.70
C HIS A 158 11.67 -27.54 -46.18
N GLU A 159 10.58 -27.54 -45.38
CA GLU A 159 9.34 -26.82 -45.70
C GLU A 159 9.10 -25.64 -44.74
N LYS A 160 9.13 -24.43 -45.32
CA LYS A 160 8.71 -23.18 -44.68
C LYS A 160 7.39 -22.73 -45.28
N THR A 161 6.32 -22.83 -44.50
CA THR A 161 5.03 -22.27 -44.87
C THR A 161 4.92 -20.89 -44.24
N LYS A 162 4.74 -19.84 -45.06
CA LYS A 162 4.53 -18.49 -44.55
C LYS A 162 3.08 -18.38 -44.06
N TYR A 163 2.85 -17.60 -43.01
CA TYR A 163 1.52 -17.30 -42.47
C TYR A 163 1.35 -15.79 -42.30
N LYS A 164 0.23 -15.24 -42.74
CA LYS A 164 -0.20 -13.86 -42.48
C LYS A 164 -0.84 -13.84 -41.10
N ILE A 165 -0.28 -13.07 -40.18
CA ILE A 165 -1.01 -12.65 -38.98
C ILE A 165 -1.66 -11.30 -39.28
N THR A 166 -2.92 -11.38 -39.68
CA THR A 166 -3.86 -10.27 -39.87
C THR A 166 -4.60 -10.10 -38.53
N PRO A 167 -4.65 -8.89 -37.94
CA PRO A 167 -3.63 -8.53 -36.95
C PRO A 167 -4.15 -8.32 -35.51
N PHE A 168 -3.22 -7.87 -34.65
CA PHE A 168 -3.42 -7.19 -33.35
C PHE A 168 -3.54 -8.00 -32.05
N LEU A 169 -2.36 -8.40 -31.53
CA LEU A 169 -2.14 -8.56 -30.07
C LEU A 169 -0.75 -8.04 -29.60
N PRO A 170 -0.37 -6.77 -29.86
CA PRO A 170 0.77 -6.16 -29.19
C PRO A 170 0.37 -5.68 -27.78
N SER A 171 1.12 -6.13 -26.76
CA SER A 171 1.09 -5.60 -25.38
C SER A 171 -0.31 -5.48 -24.73
N ILE A 172 -1.01 -6.61 -24.58
CA ILE A 172 -1.70 -6.84 -23.31
C ILE A 172 -0.62 -7.31 -22.35
N ASP A 173 -0.26 -6.44 -21.41
CA ASP A 173 0.72 -6.77 -20.38
C ASP A 173 0.18 -7.94 -19.54
N ILE A 174 0.83 -9.10 -19.63
CA ILE A 174 0.57 -10.25 -18.74
C ILE A 174 0.77 -9.81 -17.27
N TYR A 175 1.64 -8.83 -17.04
CA TYR A 175 1.81 -8.12 -15.78
C TYR A 175 0.51 -7.46 -15.27
N TYR A 176 -0.33 -6.88 -16.15
CA TYR A 176 -1.61 -6.27 -15.78
C TYR A 176 -2.65 -7.31 -15.37
N LEU A 177 -2.67 -8.47 -16.05
CA LEU A 177 -3.49 -9.63 -15.66
C LEU A 177 -3.06 -10.21 -14.31
N ALA A 178 -1.74 -10.29 -14.05
CA ALA A 178 -1.19 -10.86 -12.82
C ALA A 178 -1.28 -9.91 -11.59
N THR A 179 -1.50 -8.60 -11.79
CA THR A 179 -1.52 -7.60 -10.70
C THR A 179 -2.93 -7.10 -10.33
N ASN A 180 -3.96 -7.49 -11.07
CA ASN A 180 -5.33 -7.06 -10.80
C ASN A 180 -5.98 -7.88 -9.68
N ARG A 181 -6.32 -7.23 -8.56
CA ARG A 181 -6.75 -7.87 -7.30
C ARG A 181 -8.05 -8.67 -7.39
N ASP A 182 -8.92 -8.33 -8.33
CA ASP A 182 -10.28 -8.91 -8.42
C ASP A 182 -10.35 -10.13 -9.35
N PHE A 183 -9.23 -10.47 -10.00
CA PHE A 183 -9.07 -11.69 -10.79
C PHE A 183 -8.72 -12.84 -9.84
N ILE A 184 -9.65 -13.77 -9.65
CA ILE A 184 -9.57 -14.76 -8.58
C ILE A 184 -8.51 -15.81 -8.91
N ARG A 185 -7.86 -16.32 -7.87
CA ARG A 185 -6.81 -17.35 -7.86
C ARG A 185 -7.07 -18.52 -8.83
N ASP A 186 -8.31 -18.96 -8.95
CA ASP A 186 -8.69 -20.08 -9.81
C ASP A 186 -8.94 -19.64 -11.27
N GLU A 187 -9.35 -18.38 -11.50
CA GLU A 187 -9.58 -17.80 -12.84
C GLU A 187 -8.25 -17.56 -13.58
N PHE A 188 -7.19 -17.12 -12.90
CA PHE A 188 -5.84 -17.05 -13.48
C PHE A 188 -5.28 -18.43 -13.83
N VAL A 189 -5.52 -19.42 -12.95
CA VAL A 189 -5.12 -20.81 -13.18
C VAL A 189 -5.94 -21.44 -14.31
N GLU A 190 -7.23 -21.12 -14.45
CA GLU A 190 -8.03 -21.54 -15.61
C GLU A 190 -7.61 -20.83 -16.89
N CYS A 191 -7.29 -19.52 -16.90
CA CYS A 191 -6.71 -18.87 -18.07
C CYS A 191 -5.37 -19.51 -18.48
N LEU A 192 -4.51 -19.87 -17.53
CA LEU A 192 -3.29 -20.64 -17.79
C LEU A 192 -3.61 -22.03 -18.34
N LYS A 193 -4.56 -22.77 -17.75
CA LYS A 193 -5.02 -24.06 -18.26
C LYS A 193 -5.64 -23.94 -19.66
N LEU A 194 -6.32 -22.85 -19.97
CA LEU A 194 -6.96 -22.61 -21.26
C LEU A 194 -5.93 -22.27 -22.33
N LEU A 195 -4.92 -21.45 -22.01
CA LEU A 195 -3.72 -21.27 -22.85
C LEU A 195 -2.97 -22.59 -23.06
N ILE A 196 -2.91 -23.45 -22.03
CA ILE A 196 -2.36 -24.81 -22.12
C ILE A 196 -3.27 -25.75 -22.95
N ASN A 197 -4.59 -25.57 -22.95
CA ASN A 197 -5.54 -26.37 -23.72
C ASN A 197 -5.61 -25.95 -25.20
N LEU A 198 -5.44 -24.65 -25.49
CA LEU A 198 -5.23 -24.13 -26.84
C LEU A 198 -3.92 -24.66 -27.43
N LYS A 199 -2.87 -24.75 -26.60
CA LYS A 199 -1.62 -25.50 -26.88
C LYS A 199 -1.87 -26.99 -27.18
N ASN A 200 -2.79 -27.65 -26.47
CA ASN A 200 -3.16 -29.05 -26.74
C ASN A 200 -4.00 -29.25 -28.01
N LYS A 201 -4.63 -28.20 -28.55
CA LYS A 201 -5.39 -28.21 -29.81
C LYS A 201 -4.53 -28.01 -31.07
N GLY A 202 -3.21 -28.13 -30.96
CA GLY A 202 -2.28 -28.11 -32.11
C GLY A 202 -1.86 -26.72 -32.60
N VAL A 203 -2.14 -25.65 -31.85
CA VAL A 203 -1.55 -24.34 -32.13
C VAL A 203 -0.06 -24.38 -31.79
N SER A 204 0.79 -24.29 -32.81
CA SER A 204 2.24 -24.52 -32.70
C SER A 204 2.91 -23.64 -31.64
N HIS A 205 3.65 -24.29 -30.74
CA HIS A 205 4.43 -23.66 -29.67
C HIS A 205 5.35 -22.54 -30.15
N ASN A 206 5.82 -22.63 -31.40
CA ASN A 206 6.94 -21.84 -31.87
C ASN A 206 6.60 -20.35 -31.96
N TYR A 207 5.36 -19.91 -32.23
CA TYR A 207 5.13 -18.46 -32.39
C TYR A 207 5.24 -17.64 -31.09
N LEU A 208 4.64 -18.10 -29.97
CA LEU A 208 4.75 -17.40 -28.69
C LEU A 208 6.20 -17.43 -28.18
N ILE A 209 6.88 -18.54 -28.45
CA ILE A 209 8.28 -18.76 -28.09
C ILE A 209 9.21 -17.94 -28.99
N ASP A 210 8.99 -17.85 -30.31
CA ASP A 210 9.78 -17.08 -31.28
C ASP A 210 9.57 -15.58 -31.11
N LYS A 211 8.40 -15.11 -30.69
CA LYS A 211 8.22 -13.68 -30.32
C LYS A 211 9.03 -13.28 -29.09
N ILE A 212 9.19 -14.21 -28.13
CA ILE A 212 10.05 -14.04 -26.95
C ILE A 212 11.53 -14.28 -27.35
N GLN A 213 11.80 -15.21 -28.26
CA GLN A 213 13.16 -15.57 -28.68
C GLN A 213 13.77 -14.65 -29.72
N ASP A 214 13.01 -13.98 -30.60
CA ASP A 214 13.54 -13.03 -31.59
C ASP A 214 13.96 -11.70 -30.94
N GLN A 215 13.38 -11.34 -29.78
CA GLN A 215 13.97 -10.30 -28.92
C GLN A 215 15.21 -10.80 -28.15
N VAL A 216 15.26 -12.08 -27.79
CA VAL A 216 16.39 -12.67 -27.02
C VAL A 216 17.56 -13.11 -27.91
N LYS A 217 17.34 -13.32 -29.21
CA LYS A 217 18.32 -13.87 -30.16
C LYS A 217 18.52 -13.03 -31.43
N MET A 218 18.52 -11.70 -31.25
CA MET A 218 19.44 -10.84 -32.01
C MET A 218 20.93 -11.04 -31.59
N GLN A 219 21.22 -12.06 -30.78
CA GLN A 219 22.44 -12.88 -30.88
C GLN A 219 22.06 -14.38 -30.69
N GLY A 220 22.31 -15.22 -31.70
CA GLY A 220 21.86 -16.63 -31.78
C GLY A 220 22.36 -17.51 -30.62
N LYS A 221 21.59 -18.50 -30.11
CA LYS A 221 21.09 -19.76 -30.74
C LYS A 221 22.24 -20.78 -30.90
N GLU A 222 22.14 -22.03 -30.44
CA GLU A 222 21.01 -22.80 -29.86
C GLU A 222 21.51 -24.07 -29.13
N LYS A 223 20.83 -24.61 -28.10
CA LYS A 223 19.84 -25.73 -28.11
C LYS A 223 19.55 -26.10 -26.61
N VAL A 224 18.51 -26.81 -26.12
CA VAL A 224 17.25 -27.41 -26.63
C VAL A 224 16.33 -27.79 -25.44
N CYS A 225 15.04 -28.09 -25.72
CA CYS A 225 14.05 -28.85 -24.91
C CYS A 225 13.10 -28.17 -23.89
N ILE A 226 11.84 -28.61 -24.00
CA ILE A 226 10.67 -28.27 -23.16
C ILE A 226 10.35 -29.51 -22.30
N LEU A 227 11.09 -29.62 -21.21
CA LEU A 227 10.95 -30.54 -20.09
C LEU A 227 12.08 -30.12 -19.17
N PHE A 228 11.79 -29.61 -17.97
CA PHE A 228 12.83 -29.18 -17.05
C PHE A 228 13.45 -30.39 -16.32
N ASP A 229 14.11 -31.25 -17.11
CA ASP A 229 15.17 -32.11 -16.58
C ASP A 229 16.42 -31.24 -16.39
N HIS A 230 16.58 -30.73 -15.16
CA HIS A 230 17.64 -29.79 -14.79
C HIS A 230 19.06 -30.37 -14.90
N LYS A 231 19.21 -31.68 -15.11
CA LYS A 231 20.50 -32.37 -15.08
C LYS A 231 21.50 -31.85 -16.12
N LYS A 232 21.03 -31.26 -17.24
CA LYS A 232 21.91 -30.65 -18.26
C LYS A 232 22.13 -29.15 -18.15
N LEU A 233 21.37 -28.42 -17.33
CA LEU A 233 21.55 -26.96 -17.21
C LEU A 233 22.71 -26.60 -16.26
N PHE A 234 23.18 -27.57 -15.46
CA PHE A 234 24.31 -27.42 -14.54
C PHE A 234 25.55 -28.27 -14.88
N ASP A 235 25.45 -29.26 -15.77
CA ASP A 235 26.64 -29.94 -16.32
C ASP A 235 27.48 -29.01 -17.24
N ILE A 236 26.90 -27.90 -17.73
CA ILE A 236 27.56 -26.97 -18.67
C ILE A 236 28.66 -26.11 -18.02
N SER A 237 28.72 -26.01 -16.68
CA SER A 237 29.85 -25.34 -16.01
C SER A 237 31.16 -26.13 -16.01
N SER A 238 31.16 -27.37 -16.51
CA SER A 238 32.38 -28.18 -16.68
C SER A 238 33.05 -28.00 -18.05
N GLU A 239 32.33 -27.53 -19.08
CA GLU A 239 32.81 -27.44 -20.46
C GLU A 239 32.70 -26.01 -21.06
N GLY A 240 33.46 -25.08 -20.49
CA GLY A 240 34.11 -23.97 -21.21
C GLY A 240 33.28 -22.80 -21.75
N ASN A 241 31.96 -22.91 -21.90
CA ASN A 241 31.13 -21.85 -22.52
C ASN A 241 30.38 -21.00 -21.48
N SER A 242 30.72 -19.70 -21.40
CA SER A 242 30.13 -18.76 -20.45
C SER A 242 28.83 -18.13 -20.94
N ILE A 243 27.82 -18.10 -20.06
CA ILE A 243 26.55 -17.37 -20.28
C ILE A 243 26.78 -15.87 -20.03
N PRO A 244 26.23 -14.95 -20.84
CA PRO A 244 26.32 -13.52 -20.58
C PRO A 244 25.71 -13.13 -19.22
N LEU A 245 26.52 -12.55 -18.34
CA LEU A 245 26.15 -12.11 -16.98
C LEU A 245 24.91 -11.19 -16.93
N SER A 246 24.63 -10.45 -18.00
CA SER A 246 23.47 -9.55 -18.11
C SER A 246 22.13 -10.28 -18.09
N LEU A 247 22.03 -11.47 -18.71
CA LEU A 247 20.77 -12.22 -18.79
C LEU A 247 20.39 -12.87 -17.45
N LEU A 248 21.39 -13.36 -16.71
CA LEU A 248 21.25 -13.86 -15.35
C LEU A 248 20.76 -12.76 -14.39
N GLY A 249 21.18 -11.52 -14.61
CA GLY A 249 20.73 -10.36 -13.85
C GLY A 249 19.22 -10.13 -13.93
N LEU A 250 18.66 -10.05 -15.15
CA LEU A 250 17.23 -9.77 -15.36
C LEU A 250 16.33 -10.86 -14.77
N LEU A 251 16.62 -12.14 -15.07
CA LEU A 251 15.85 -13.27 -14.52
C LEU A 251 15.88 -13.30 -13.00
N SER A 252 17.00 -12.91 -12.36
CA SER A 252 17.07 -12.82 -10.90
C SER A 252 16.17 -11.73 -10.31
N ILE A 253 16.02 -10.58 -11.00
CA ILE A 253 15.17 -9.46 -10.55
C ILE A 253 13.69 -9.85 -10.62
N GLU A 254 13.28 -10.51 -11.71
CA GLU A 254 11.91 -11.02 -11.86
C GLU A 254 11.58 -12.07 -10.80
N TYR A 255 12.48 -13.03 -10.56
CA TYR A 255 12.29 -14.07 -9.55
C TYR A 255 12.16 -13.50 -8.13
N LYS A 256 13.04 -12.56 -7.76
CA LYS A 256 12.98 -11.85 -6.46
C LYS A 256 11.65 -11.15 -6.25
N ASN A 257 11.15 -10.45 -7.28
CA ASN A 257 9.88 -9.73 -7.19
C ASN A 257 8.68 -10.69 -7.19
N MET A 258 8.70 -11.79 -7.94
CA MET A 258 7.66 -12.82 -7.90
C MET A 258 7.56 -13.46 -6.51
N LEU A 259 8.69 -13.84 -5.89
CA LEU A 259 8.69 -14.37 -4.52
C LEU A 259 8.19 -13.33 -3.51
N LEU A 260 8.56 -12.05 -3.67
CA LEU A 260 8.08 -10.97 -2.82
C LEU A 260 6.56 -10.78 -2.90
N GLU A 261 5.97 -10.79 -4.09
CA GLU A 261 4.51 -10.69 -4.25
C GLU A 261 3.80 -11.97 -3.76
N ALA A 262 4.35 -13.16 -4.03
CA ALA A 262 3.82 -14.41 -3.50
C ALA A 262 3.77 -14.40 -1.97
N ILE A 263 4.82 -13.89 -1.30
CA ILE A 263 4.85 -13.68 0.16
C ILE A 263 3.80 -12.65 0.61
N LYS A 264 3.71 -11.49 -0.04
CA LYS A 264 2.70 -10.45 0.30
C LYS A 264 1.26 -10.96 0.20
N HIS A 265 1.00 -11.81 -0.78
CA HIS A 265 -0.32 -12.38 -1.04
C HIS A 265 -0.53 -13.76 -0.37
N SER A 266 0.41 -14.19 0.48
CA SER A 266 0.39 -15.48 1.19
C SER A 266 0.15 -16.71 0.29
N GLN A 267 0.69 -16.70 -0.93
CA GLN A 267 0.48 -17.71 -1.94
C GLN A 267 1.37 -18.95 -1.70
N LYS A 268 1.09 -19.71 -0.64
CA LYS A 268 1.92 -20.84 -0.18
C LYS A 268 2.44 -21.75 -1.30
N LEU A 269 1.58 -22.21 -2.22
CA LEU A 269 1.98 -23.10 -3.33
C LEU A 269 2.97 -22.45 -4.31
N VAL A 270 2.85 -21.15 -4.55
CA VAL A 270 3.79 -20.39 -5.40
C VAL A 270 5.11 -20.21 -4.66
N ILE A 271 5.08 -20.05 -3.34
CA ILE A 271 6.29 -19.99 -2.50
C ILE A 271 6.96 -21.37 -2.42
N ASP A 272 6.20 -22.45 -2.26
CA ASP A 272 6.72 -23.83 -2.29
C ASP A 272 7.42 -24.12 -3.62
N PHE A 273 6.83 -23.70 -4.74
CA PHE A 273 7.46 -23.77 -6.06
C PHE A 273 8.73 -22.90 -6.12
N LEU A 274 8.65 -21.61 -5.77
CA LEU A 274 9.77 -20.68 -5.87
C LEU A 274 10.91 -20.94 -4.86
N LEU A 275 10.69 -21.76 -3.83
CA LEU A 275 11.72 -22.18 -2.87
C LEU A 275 12.17 -23.64 -3.06
N GLY A 276 11.34 -24.50 -3.66
CA GLY A 276 11.66 -25.90 -3.91
C GLY A 276 12.63 -26.12 -5.07
N GLU A 277 12.63 -25.20 -6.04
CA GLU A 277 13.63 -25.19 -7.10
C GLU A 277 15.05 -24.94 -6.55
N GLU A 278 16.06 -25.64 -7.10
CA GLU A 278 17.47 -25.56 -6.65
C GLU A 278 18.11 -24.16 -6.81
N TYR A 279 17.35 -23.17 -7.29
CA TYR A 279 17.76 -21.78 -7.50
C TYR A 279 18.51 -21.22 -6.28
N PHE A 280 17.91 -21.25 -5.08
CA PHE A 280 18.56 -20.76 -3.85
C PHE A 280 19.66 -21.68 -3.32
N ALA A 281 19.58 -23.00 -3.57
CA ALA A 281 20.63 -23.93 -3.17
C ALA A 281 21.95 -23.62 -3.89
N LYS A 282 21.92 -23.31 -5.18
CA LYS A 282 23.13 -23.02 -5.97
C LYS A 282 23.71 -21.63 -5.71
N PHE A 283 22.89 -20.68 -5.26
CA PHE A 283 23.37 -19.41 -4.67
C PHE A 283 24.26 -19.62 -3.43
N LYS A 284 24.11 -20.74 -2.71
CA LYS A 284 24.86 -21.07 -1.50
C LYS A 284 26.21 -21.72 -1.79
N GLU A 285 26.37 -22.38 -2.94
CA GLU A 285 27.51 -23.25 -3.24
C GLU A 285 28.50 -22.66 -4.27
N ASN A 286 28.06 -21.78 -5.18
CA ASN A 286 28.95 -21.22 -6.19
C ASN A 286 29.93 -20.16 -5.62
N LYS A 287 31.18 -20.59 -5.42
CA LYS A 287 32.32 -19.72 -5.05
C LYS A 287 32.69 -18.65 -6.10
N GLY A 288 32.04 -18.63 -7.26
CA GLY A 288 32.29 -17.67 -8.34
C GLY A 288 31.01 -17.04 -8.84
N LEU A 289 30.64 -15.88 -8.26
CA LEU A 289 29.56 -14.97 -8.65
C LEU A 289 28.14 -15.58 -8.73
N ILE A 290 27.22 -15.11 -7.89
CA ILE A 290 26.08 -14.21 -8.24
C ILE A 290 25.60 -13.61 -6.91
N LEU A 291 25.44 -12.27 -6.84
CA LEU A 291 25.20 -11.45 -5.62
C LEU A 291 26.32 -11.53 -4.55
N PRO A 292 26.91 -10.38 -4.13
CA PRO A 292 27.68 -10.30 -2.89
C PRO A 292 26.88 -10.81 -1.68
N LEU A 293 27.57 -11.41 -0.69
CA LEU A 293 26.97 -11.92 0.56
C LEU A 293 26.01 -10.90 1.22
N LYS A 294 26.36 -9.62 1.15
CA LYS A 294 25.54 -8.50 1.65
C LYS A 294 24.20 -8.39 0.92
N GLU A 295 24.18 -8.51 -0.41
CA GLU A 295 22.95 -8.43 -1.21
C GLU A 295 22.05 -9.67 -0.98
N TYR A 296 22.66 -10.85 -0.83
CA TYR A 296 21.92 -12.05 -0.39
C TYR A 296 21.28 -11.84 0.99
N GLN A 297 22.03 -11.31 1.97
CA GLN A 297 21.48 -10.98 3.29
C GLN A 297 20.39 -9.91 3.22
N ASP A 298 20.54 -8.86 2.40
CA ASP A 298 19.53 -7.82 2.27
C ASP A 298 18.23 -8.31 1.60
N GLU A 299 18.29 -9.21 0.62
CA GLU A 299 17.11 -9.86 0.04
C GLU A 299 16.48 -10.88 1.00
N LYS A 300 17.29 -11.70 1.70
CA LYS A 300 16.84 -12.58 2.78
C LYS A 300 16.06 -11.77 3.84
N HIS A 301 16.63 -10.69 4.33
CA HIS A 301 15.96 -9.76 5.25
C HIS A 301 14.66 -9.18 4.65
N ARG A 302 14.63 -8.94 3.34
CA ARG A 302 13.45 -8.43 2.61
C ARG A 302 12.32 -9.45 2.54
N TYR A 303 12.59 -10.73 2.31
CA TYR A 303 11.57 -11.78 2.42
C TYR A 303 11.05 -11.92 3.85
N PHE A 304 11.91 -11.82 4.87
CA PHE A 304 11.50 -11.86 6.28
C PHE A 304 10.62 -10.68 6.69
N TYR A 305 11.05 -9.42 6.46
CA TYR A 305 10.21 -8.29 6.87
C TYR A 305 8.91 -8.21 6.07
N THR A 306 8.89 -8.70 4.83
CA THR A 306 7.68 -8.76 3.99
C THR A 306 6.70 -9.81 4.51
N SER A 307 7.17 -11.01 4.86
CA SER A 307 6.31 -12.06 5.45
C SER A 307 5.75 -11.66 6.81
N ILE A 308 6.50 -10.95 7.67
CA ILE A 308 5.97 -10.39 8.94
C ILE A 308 4.94 -9.27 8.70
N SER A 309 5.16 -8.45 7.67
CA SER A 309 4.30 -7.28 7.39
C SER A 309 2.99 -7.63 6.67
N PHE A 310 2.97 -8.70 5.87
CA PHE A 310 1.87 -9.01 4.95
C PHE A 310 1.50 -10.50 4.86
N GLY A 311 2.40 -11.41 5.27
CA GLY A 311 2.22 -12.86 5.13
C GLY A 311 1.45 -13.51 6.29
N SER A 312 0.93 -14.71 6.04
CA SER A 312 0.43 -15.62 7.08
C SER A 312 1.58 -16.21 7.90
N ASP A 313 1.25 -16.76 9.09
CA ASP A 313 2.22 -17.46 9.94
C ASP A 313 2.85 -18.68 9.25
N ASP A 314 2.11 -19.36 8.39
CA ASP A 314 2.61 -20.50 7.62
C ASP A 314 3.70 -20.06 6.63
N VAL A 315 3.46 -18.94 5.93
CA VAL A 315 4.42 -18.36 4.98
C VAL A 315 5.65 -17.84 5.71
N PHE A 316 5.48 -17.17 6.85
CA PHE A 316 6.63 -16.77 7.67
C PHE A 316 7.44 -17.97 8.16
N SER A 317 6.76 -19.06 8.56
CA SER A 317 7.39 -20.31 8.99
C SER A 317 8.20 -20.97 7.87
N GLN A 318 7.63 -21.05 6.67
CA GLN A 318 8.25 -21.58 5.46
C GLN A 318 9.51 -20.79 5.05
N ILE A 319 9.45 -19.45 5.15
CA ILE A 319 10.60 -18.57 4.89
C ILE A 319 11.69 -18.73 5.97
N ILE A 320 11.33 -18.94 7.24
CA ILE A 320 12.30 -19.29 8.30
C ILE A 320 12.97 -20.64 8.01
N GLU A 321 12.18 -21.66 7.67
CA GLU A 321 12.65 -23.02 7.43
C GLU A 321 13.65 -23.06 6.25
N HIS A 322 13.35 -22.35 5.15
CA HIS A 322 14.20 -22.33 3.97
C HIS A 322 15.48 -21.52 4.14
N PHE A 323 15.40 -20.27 4.64
CA PHE A 323 16.56 -19.37 4.69
C PHE A 323 17.37 -19.46 6.00
N GLY A 324 16.78 -20.03 7.06
CA GLY A 324 17.26 -19.94 8.44
C GLY A 324 17.24 -18.51 8.98
N VAL A 325 17.15 -18.36 10.31
CA VAL A 325 17.35 -17.06 10.97
C VAL A 325 18.45 -17.21 12.01
N ASN A 326 19.49 -16.40 11.87
CA ASN A 326 20.50 -16.25 12.91
C ASN A 326 19.92 -15.36 14.04
N PRO A 327 20.15 -15.68 15.32
CA PRO A 327 19.80 -14.83 16.46
C PRO A 327 20.09 -13.34 16.28
N ASN A 328 21.21 -12.99 15.64
CA ASN A 328 21.60 -11.61 15.40
C ASN A 328 20.81 -10.93 14.25
N GLU A 329 20.29 -11.69 13.28
CA GLU A 329 19.47 -11.18 12.18
C GLU A 329 18.07 -10.77 12.66
N CYS A 330 17.55 -11.40 13.73
CA CYS A 330 16.20 -11.14 14.26
C CYS A 330 15.93 -9.64 14.50
N TYR A 331 16.87 -8.95 15.13
CA TYR A 331 16.75 -7.52 15.42
C TYR A 331 16.92 -6.64 14.18
N VAL A 332 17.74 -7.04 13.21
CA VAL A 332 17.90 -6.35 11.92
C VAL A 332 16.61 -6.45 11.10
N ILE A 333 15.99 -7.62 11.09
CA ILE A 333 14.68 -7.86 10.46
C ILE A 333 13.62 -6.97 11.13
N LEU A 334 13.47 -7.04 12.45
CA LEU A 334 12.49 -6.21 13.18
C LEU A 334 12.67 -4.71 12.95
N LYS A 335 13.92 -4.22 12.89
CA LYS A 335 14.22 -2.80 12.56
C LYS A 335 13.77 -2.42 11.14
N LYS A 336 13.67 -3.37 10.21
CA LYS A 336 13.13 -3.17 8.85
C LYS A 336 11.61 -3.39 8.73
N VAL A 337 10.94 -4.05 9.69
CA VAL A 337 9.47 -4.29 9.65
C VAL A 337 8.68 -2.99 9.83
N GLN A 338 8.22 -2.41 8.70
CA GLN A 338 7.43 -1.17 8.73
C GLN A 338 6.04 -1.34 9.36
N ARG A 339 5.49 -2.55 9.40
CA ARG A 339 4.12 -2.82 9.85
C ARG A 339 4.06 -4.11 10.66
N PHE A 340 3.73 -3.99 11.94
CA PHE A 340 3.47 -5.13 12.80
C PHE A 340 1.99 -5.55 12.69
N TRP A 341 1.69 -6.31 11.64
CA TRP A 341 0.36 -6.89 11.41
C TRP A 341 0.26 -8.29 12.02
N ASN A 342 1.29 -9.11 11.86
CA ASN A 342 1.29 -10.48 12.36
C ASN A 342 2.13 -10.62 13.66
N TRP A 343 1.44 -10.67 14.82
CA TRP A 343 2.09 -10.83 16.13
C TRP A 343 2.69 -12.21 16.38
N LYS A 344 2.07 -13.28 15.88
CA LYS A 344 2.58 -14.64 16.04
C LYS A 344 3.90 -14.82 15.30
N SER A 345 4.03 -14.22 14.12
CA SER A 345 5.29 -14.17 13.38
C SER A 345 6.37 -13.35 14.11
N ILE A 346 6.03 -12.28 14.82
CA ILE A 346 6.98 -11.53 15.67
C ILE A 346 7.43 -12.36 16.89
N GLU A 347 6.49 -13.00 17.59
CA GLU A 347 6.76 -13.90 18.72
C GLU A 347 7.66 -15.06 18.28
N LYS A 348 7.33 -15.68 17.13
CA LYS A 348 8.16 -16.73 16.51
C LYS A 348 9.54 -16.20 16.13
N LEU A 349 9.67 -15.01 15.55
CA LEU A 349 10.99 -14.42 15.25
C LEU A 349 11.83 -14.20 16.52
N LEU A 350 11.22 -13.61 17.56
CA LEU A 350 11.89 -13.35 18.82
C LEU A 350 12.28 -14.64 19.55
N SER A 351 11.56 -15.75 19.35
CA SER A 351 11.96 -17.06 19.89
C SER A 351 13.31 -17.58 19.35
N PHE A 352 13.78 -17.09 18.20
CA PHE A 352 15.13 -17.37 17.68
C PHE A 352 16.19 -16.37 18.18
N ALA A 353 15.80 -15.28 18.85
CA ALA A 353 16.73 -14.29 19.36
C ALA A 353 17.34 -14.75 20.70
N LEU A 354 18.59 -15.24 20.65
CA LEU A 354 19.44 -15.34 21.83
C LEU A 354 19.57 -13.97 22.51
N LYS A 355 19.67 -13.96 23.85
CA LYS A 355 19.92 -12.76 24.66
C LYS A 355 21.00 -11.87 24.01
N PRO A 356 20.62 -10.72 23.41
CA PRO A 356 21.53 -9.98 22.54
C PRO A 356 22.56 -9.26 23.40
N LYS A 357 23.85 -9.63 23.27
CA LYS A 357 24.91 -8.98 24.06
C LYS A 357 25.06 -7.47 23.79
N ASN A 358 24.76 -7.01 22.56
CA ASN A 358 25.20 -5.69 22.08
C ASN A 358 24.13 -4.82 21.36
N THR A 359 22.86 -5.21 21.27
CA THR A 359 21.83 -4.49 20.48
C THR A 359 20.43 -4.22 21.11
N PRO A 360 20.13 -4.51 22.40
CA PRO A 360 18.76 -4.38 22.91
C PRO A 360 18.20 -2.95 22.96
N ASP A 361 19.03 -1.93 23.19
CA ASP A 361 18.56 -0.54 23.21
C ASP A 361 17.94 -0.10 21.90
N GLU A 362 18.55 -0.44 20.75
CA GLU A 362 18.05 0.01 19.45
C GLU A 362 16.67 -0.56 19.13
N ILE A 363 16.42 -1.83 19.48
CA ILE A 363 15.11 -2.45 19.29
C ILE A 363 14.08 -1.92 20.28
N LEU A 364 14.47 -1.59 21.51
CA LEU A 364 13.57 -0.94 22.47
C LEU A 364 13.23 0.50 22.04
N VAL A 365 14.18 1.28 21.50
CA VAL A 365 13.93 2.58 20.87
C VAL A 365 12.98 2.44 19.68
N TYR A 366 13.18 1.40 18.88
CA TYR A 366 12.36 1.09 17.73
C TYR A 366 10.92 0.76 18.13
N ALA A 367 10.75 -0.14 19.09
CA ALA A 367 9.48 -0.55 19.64
C ALA A 367 8.76 0.60 20.38
N SER A 368 9.52 1.55 20.94
CA SER A 368 9.02 2.78 21.55
C SER A 368 8.60 3.87 20.56
N ASN A 369 8.75 3.65 19.25
CA ASN A 369 8.38 4.64 18.26
C ASN A 369 6.91 4.46 17.83
N GLY A 370 6.00 5.12 18.54
CA GLY A 370 4.55 4.99 18.36
C GLY A 370 4.08 5.25 16.93
N SER A 371 4.79 6.10 16.18
CA SER A 371 4.48 6.41 14.77
C SER A 371 4.49 5.16 13.85
N ARG A 372 5.28 4.12 14.18
CA ARG A 372 5.35 2.86 13.40
C ARG A 372 4.15 1.94 13.59
N PHE A 373 3.33 2.17 14.61
CA PHE A 373 2.18 1.33 14.93
C PHE A 373 0.84 1.95 14.50
N VAL A 374 0.83 3.22 14.08
CA VAL A 374 -0.33 3.89 13.47
C VAL A 374 -0.44 3.44 12.01
N SER A 375 -1.64 3.11 11.53
CA SER A 375 -1.80 2.62 10.15
C SER A 375 -1.60 3.73 9.12
N LYS A 376 -1.02 3.43 7.96
CA LYS A 376 -0.80 4.44 6.89
C LYS A 376 -2.11 5.11 6.46
N THR A 377 -3.23 4.40 6.49
CA THR A 377 -4.59 4.91 6.22
C THR A 377 -5.09 5.91 7.27
N GLU A 378 -4.79 5.70 8.56
CA GLU A 378 -5.02 6.70 9.62
C GLU A 378 -4.04 7.87 9.52
N VAL A 379 -2.82 7.64 9.01
CA VAL A 379 -1.80 8.70 8.83
C VAL A 379 -2.12 9.56 7.61
N GLU A 380 -2.51 9.00 6.47
CA GLU A 380 -2.85 9.72 5.23
C GLU A 380 -4.11 10.58 5.37
N THR A 381 -5.11 10.11 6.13
CA THR A 381 -6.28 10.94 6.50
C THR A 381 -5.96 12.05 7.50
N ASN A 382 -4.78 12.01 8.15
CA ASN A 382 -4.31 13.00 9.13
C ASN A 382 -2.95 13.65 8.76
N LEU A 383 -2.47 13.52 7.51
CA LEU A 383 -1.08 13.85 7.18
C LEU A 383 -0.80 15.36 7.10
N GLY A 384 -1.86 16.18 7.11
CA GLY A 384 -1.76 17.63 7.31
C GLY A 384 -1.62 18.07 8.78
N VAL A 385 -1.50 17.15 9.75
CA VAL A 385 -1.69 17.45 11.19
C VAL A 385 -0.43 17.24 12.06
N TRP A 386 0.74 16.98 11.45
CA TRP A 386 1.98 16.64 12.18
C TRP A 386 3.07 17.74 12.16
N GLY A 387 2.71 18.99 11.81
CA GLY A 387 3.60 20.16 11.95
C GLY A 387 3.47 20.81 13.34
N ASP A 388 4.56 21.42 13.83
CA ASP A 388 4.68 21.89 15.22
C ASP A 388 3.65 22.95 15.68
N ASP A 389 3.00 23.67 14.75
CA ASP A 389 2.11 24.79 15.06
C ASP A 389 0.60 24.51 14.91
N LEU A 390 0.17 23.32 14.49
CA LEU A 390 -1.24 23.08 14.13
C LEU A 390 -2.19 22.86 15.33
N ASP A 391 -3.42 23.32 15.12
CA ASP A 391 -4.46 23.49 16.14
C ASP A 391 -5.25 22.18 16.37
N ILE A 392 -4.92 21.45 17.44
CA ILE A 392 -5.40 20.08 17.72
C ILE A 392 -6.85 20.06 18.26
N THR A 393 -7.79 20.69 17.56
CA THR A 393 -9.21 20.75 17.96
C THR A 393 -10.00 19.50 17.54
N SER A 394 -9.52 18.71 16.56
CA SER A 394 -10.08 17.41 16.13
C SER A 394 -9.82 16.24 17.11
N SER A 395 -9.66 16.51 18.40
CA SER A 395 -8.81 15.73 19.31
C SER A 395 -9.24 14.28 19.61
N ARG A 396 -10.54 13.95 19.58
CA ARG A 396 -11.03 12.67 20.15
C ARG A 396 -10.68 11.41 19.33
N SER A 397 -10.70 11.46 18.00
CA SER A 397 -10.37 10.29 17.16
C SER A 397 -8.91 9.86 17.32
N ASN A 398 -7.99 10.84 17.31
CA ASN A 398 -6.55 10.63 17.33
C ASN A 398 -6.04 9.93 18.61
N PHE A 399 -6.70 10.15 19.77
CA PHE A 399 -6.35 9.41 20.99
C PHE A 399 -6.61 7.91 20.87
N SER A 400 -7.72 7.49 20.24
CA SER A 400 -8.05 6.06 20.11
C SER A 400 -6.99 5.29 19.32
N SER A 401 -6.56 5.85 18.18
CA SER A 401 -5.50 5.26 17.36
C SER A 401 -4.13 5.30 18.06
N ARG A 402 -3.79 6.40 18.75
CA ARG A 402 -2.57 6.46 19.58
C ARG A 402 -2.58 5.42 20.70
N ARG A 403 -3.70 5.21 21.41
CA ARG A 403 -3.78 4.17 22.47
C ARG A 403 -3.75 2.74 21.92
N LYS A 404 -4.21 2.49 20.69
CA LYS A 404 -4.01 1.20 19.99
C LYS A 404 -2.53 0.99 19.62
N ALA A 405 -1.85 2.02 19.13
CA ALA A 405 -0.42 2.00 18.84
C ALA A 405 0.42 1.76 20.11
N ASP A 406 0.10 2.46 21.21
CA ASP A 406 0.70 2.34 22.54
C ASP A 406 0.60 0.90 23.10
N LYS A 407 -0.58 0.28 23.05
CA LYS A 407 -0.75 -1.14 23.46
C LYS A 407 0.06 -2.12 22.61
N LYS A 408 0.19 -1.87 21.30
CA LYS A 408 1.00 -2.69 20.38
C LYS A 408 2.50 -2.56 20.68
N ALA A 409 2.97 -1.33 20.86
CA ALA A 409 4.34 -1.02 21.24
C ALA A 409 4.70 -1.64 22.60
N LEU A 410 3.82 -1.51 23.59
CA LEU A 410 3.97 -2.16 24.89
C LEU A 410 4.17 -3.67 24.76
N LYS A 411 3.33 -4.36 23.97
CA LYS A 411 3.49 -5.81 23.74
C LYS A 411 4.85 -6.15 23.11
N LEU A 412 5.32 -5.38 22.13
CA LEU A 412 6.65 -5.60 21.54
C LEU A 412 7.78 -5.35 22.55
N VAL A 413 7.68 -4.30 23.35
CA VAL A 413 8.66 -3.99 24.40
C VAL A 413 8.71 -5.10 25.45
N GLN A 414 7.56 -5.58 25.92
CA GLN A 414 7.49 -6.72 26.85
C GLN A 414 8.18 -7.96 26.28
N LEU A 415 7.83 -8.35 25.05
CA LEU A 415 8.48 -9.48 24.36
C LEU A 415 10.00 -9.26 24.20
N CYS A 416 10.47 -8.05 23.92
CA CYS A 416 11.91 -7.77 23.87
C CYS A 416 12.58 -7.92 25.24
N LEU A 417 11.98 -7.38 26.32
CA LEU A 417 12.51 -7.49 27.69
C LEU A 417 12.54 -8.94 28.17
N GLU A 418 11.48 -9.72 27.90
CA GLU A 418 11.39 -11.16 28.18
C GLU A 418 12.51 -11.96 27.49
N ASN A 419 12.88 -11.58 26.26
CA ASN A 419 14.01 -12.16 25.52
C ASN A 419 15.39 -11.57 25.94
N GLY A 420 15.45 -10.93 27.10
CA GLY A 420 16.69 -10.43 27.71
C GLY A 420 17.18 -9.09 27.17
N ALA A 421 16.33 -8.30 26.51
CA ALA A 421 16.64 -6.91 26.28
C ALA A 421 16.70 -6.15 27.61
N THR A 422 17.68 -5.28 27.77
CA THR A 422 17.82 -4.37 28.90
C THR A 422 17.69 -2.93 28.43
N ILE A 423 17.18 -2.06 29.30
CA ILE A 423 17.20 -0.61 29.08
C ILE A 423 18.57 -0.13 29.57
N SER A 424 19.50 0.19 28.67
CA SER A 424 20.83 0.62 29.14
C SER A 424 20.77 2.02 29.75
N GLN A 425 21.53 2.16 30.83
CA GLN A 425 21.69 3.42 31.56
C GLN A 425 22.36 4.51 30.70
N SER A 426 23.06 4.13 29.62
CA SER A 426 23.88 5.06 28.83
C SER A 426 23.06 6.20 28.22
N PHE A 427 21.81 5.94 27.82
CA PHE A 427 20.96 6.98 27.24
C PHE A 427 19.46 6.91 27.57
N TYR A 428 18.92 5.82 28.14
CA TYR A 428 17.46 5.63 28.33
C TYR A 428 16.62 6.00 27.09
N SER A 429 17.19 5.84 25.90
CA SER A 429 16.58 6.26 24.63
C SER A 429 15.17 5.68 24.39
N PRO A 430 14.84 4.42 24.78
CA PRO A 430 13.47 3.92 24.67
C PRO A 430 12.48 4.73 25.52
N VAL A 431 12.83 5.01 26.77
CA VAL A 431 12.01 5.79 27.71
C VAL A 431 11.80 7.20 27.17
N LYS A 432 12.88 7.86 26.73
CA LYS A 432 12.80 9.21 26.12
C LYS A 432 11.90 9.24 24.89
N LYS A 433 11.94 8.19 24.06
CA LYS A 433 11.14 8.08 22.85
C LYS A 433 9.65 7.83 23.17
N ALA A 434 9.34 6.93 24.09
CA ALA A 434 7.97 6.69 24.57
C ALA A 434 7.34 7.95 25.20
N VAL A 435 8.13 8.73 25.96
CA VAL A 435 7.69 10.01 26.52
C VAL A 435 7.44 11.05 25.42
N SER A 436 8.35 11.15 24.44
CA SER A 436 8.22 12.09 23.33
C SER A 436 7.01 11.80 22.43
N ASP A 437 6.66 10.52 22.27
CA ASP A 437 5.52 10.06 21.45
C ASP A 437 4.20 9.98 22.23
N HIS A 438 4.18 10.45 23.50
CA HIS A 438 3.02 10.49 24.41
C HIS A 438 2.36 9.13 24.66
N MET A 439 3.17 8.07 24.80
CA MET A 439 2.70 6.68 24.89
C MET A 439 2.44 6.29 26.36
N LEU A 440 1.20 6.46 26.85
CA LEU A 440 0.87 6.29 28.28
C LEU A 440 1.21 4.90 28.82
N HIS A 441 0.73 3.84 28.18
CA HIS A 441 0.84 2.48 28.68
C HIS A 441 2.30 2.03 28.65
N LEU A 442 3.03 2.36 27.58
CA LEU A 442 4.46 2.09 27.48
C LEU A 442 5.30 2.91 28.47
N THR A 443 5.02 4.21 28.62
CA THR A 443 5.73 5.06 29.61
C THR A 443 5.49 4.55 31.03
N ARG A 444 4.26 4.15 31.37
CA ARG A 444 3.92 3.54 32.66
C ARG A 444 4.67 2.23 32.90
N HIS A 445 4.81 1.39 31.87
CA HIS A 445 5.62 0.17 31.99
C HIS A 445 7.10 0.50 32.21
N TYR A 446 7.67 1.47 31.50
CA TYR A 446 9.05 1.90 31.73
C TYR A 446 9.28 2.50 33.12
N ILE A 447 8.30 3.21 33.71
CA ILE A 447 8.38 3.66 35.10
C ILE A 447 8.48 2.46 36.06
N SER A 448 7.74 1.37 35.83
CA SER A 448 7.88 0.13 36.62
C SER A 448 9.30 -0.43 36.54
N VAL A 449 9.81 -0.65 35.32
CA VAL A 449 11.15 -1.22 35.09
C VAL A 449 12.27 -0.35 35.66
N LEU A 450 12.12 0.99 35.61
CA LEU A 450 13.05 1.91 36.27
C LEU A 450 12.97 1.79 37.79
N SER A 451 11.76 1.71 38.37
CA SER A 451 11.57 1.60 39.82
C SER A 451 12.12 0.29 40.40
N GLU A 452 12.05 -0.82 39.65
CA GLU A 452 12.69 -2.10 39.98
C GLU A 452 14.23 -1.98 40.04
N SER A 453 14.80 -1.00 39.33
CA SER A 453 16.24 -0.65 39.35
C SER A 453 16.58 0.46 40.36
N GLY A 454 15.62 0.92 41.17
CA GLY A 454 15.80 2.04 42.10
C GLY A 454 15.87 3.43 41.43
N LEU A 455 15.46 3.54 40.17
CA LEU A 455 15.53 4.77 39.37
C LEU A 455 14.14 5.41 39.19
N THR A 456 14.11 6.74 39.10
CA THR A 456 12.91 7.51 38.77
C THR A 456 12.85 7.88 37.29
N LEU A 457 11.68 8.30 36.79
CA LEU A 457 11.58 8.80 35.42
C LEU A 457 12.41 10.08 35.22
N SER A 458 12.53 10.92 36.26
CA SER A 458 13.39 12.11 36.27
C SER A 458 14.89 11.81 36.09
N ASP A 459 15.37 10.64 36.50
CA ASP A 459 16.77 10.23 36.28
C ASP A 459 16.99 9.78 34.83
N ALA A 460 15.94 9.26 34.19
CA ALA A 460 15.99 8.73 32.83
C ALA A 460 15.84 9.80 31.74
N ILE A 461 15.16 10.93 32.00
CA ILE A 461 14.88 11.97 30.99
C ILE A 461 15.41 13.35 31.37
N ASN A 462 15.76 14.16 30.37
CA ASN A 462 16.19 15.55 30.60
C ASN A 462 15.03 16.55 30.42
N ASN A 463 15.24 17.79 30.84
CA ASN A 463 14.23 18.87 30.77
C ASN A 463 13.63 19.06 29.36
N LYS A 464 14.39 18.81 28.28
CA LYS A 464 13.89 18.92 26.90
C LYS A 464 12.86 17.83 26.57
N ILE A 465 13.11 16.59 26.99
CA ILE A 465 12.15 15.49 26.79
C ILE A 465 10.94 15.66 27.73
N SER A 466 11.16 16.13 28.97
CA SER A 466 10.07 16.46 29.90
C SER A 466 9.13 17.51 29.31
N ASP A 467 9.66 18.57 28.71
CA ASP A 467 8.90 19.62 28.02
C ASP A 467 8.01 19.05 26.91
N ILE A 468 8.60 18.22 26.03
CA ILE A 468 7.87 17.53 24.96
C ILE A 468 6.76 16.64 25.54
N GLY A 469 7.02 15.94 26.65
CA GLY A 469 6.02 15.11 27.34
C GLY A 469 4.79 15.91 27.82
N PHE A 470 4.99 17.13 28.31
CA PHE A 470 3.89 18.02 28.71
C PHE A 470 3.16 18.69 27.53
N ARG A 471 3.72 18.71 26.31
CA ARG A 471 3.03 19.20 25.10
C ARG A 471 1.90 18.28 24.60
N THR A 472 1.49 17.30 25.40
CA THR A 472 0.35 16.43 25.13
C THR A 472 -0.99 17.13 25.38
N CYS A 473 -2.07 16.54 24.88
CA CYS A 473 -3.44 16.89 25.25
C CYS A 473 -4.11 15.80 26.11
N ASP A 474 -3.35 14.77 26.53
CA ASP A 474 -3.82 13.65 27.36
C ASP A 474 -3.59 13.94 28.85
N LEU A 475 -4.66 14.24 29.59
CA LEU A 475 -4.61 14.58 31.02
C LEU A 475 -4.01 13.44 31.87
N GLU A 476 -4.29 12.18 31.52
CA GLU A 476 -3.77 11.02 32.25
C GLU A 476 -2.27 10.83 32.02
N PHE A 477 -1.77 11.28 30.87
CA PHE A 477 -0.34 11.33 30.59
C PHE A 477 0.36 12.41 31.42
N VAL A 478 -0.22 13.61 31.52
CA VAL A 478 0.30 14.68 32.37
C VAL A 478 0.37 14.24 33.84
N LYS A 479 -0.69 13.63 34.37
CA LYS A 479 -0.70 13.03 35.73
C LYS A 479 0.42 12.01 35.90
N LEU A 480 0.60 11.11 34.93
CA LEU A 480 1.66 10.09 34.98
C LEU A 480 3.05 10.73 35.09
N LEU A 481 3.34 11.78 34.31
CA LEU A 481 4.64 12.47 34.38
C LEU A 481 4.89 13.10 35.76
N ILE A 482 3.89 13.82 36.30
CA ILE A 482 4.00 14.52 37.59
C ILE A 482 4.19 13.51 38.74
N ASN A 483 3.38 12.45 38.76
CA ASN A 483 3.47 11.37 39.75
C ASN A 483 4.80 10.59 39.66
N SER A 484 5.50 10.67 38.53
CA SER A 484 6.82 10.05 38.32
C SER A 484 7.99 10.98 38.66
N GLY A 485 7.74 12.06 39.40
CA GLY A 485 8.74 13.00 39.90
C GLY A 485 9.04 14.19 38.98
N ILE A 486 8.50 14.23 37.77
CA ILE A 486 8.78 15.31 36.81
C ILE A 486 8.12 16.61 37.29
N LYS A 487 8.93 17.65 37.49
CA LYS A 487 8.47 18.94 38.00
C LYS A 487 7.74 19.71 36.88
N PRO A 488 6.52 20.23 37.10
CA PRO A 488 5.82 21.05 36.10
C PRO A 488 6.45 22.45 35.93
N THR A 489 7.37 22.85 36.81
CA THR A 489 8.12 24.11 36.77
C THR A 489 9.34 24.08 35.83
N ILE A 490 9.57 22.99 35.08
CA ILE A 490 10.64 22.94 34.05
C ILE A 490 10.52 24.12 33.08
N ASN A 491 11.67 24.59 32.57
CA ASN A 491 11.77 25.68 31.60
C ASN A 491 10.91 26.90 32.01
N GLN A 492 10.98 27.29 33.29
CA GLN A 492 10.24 28.42 33.87
C GLN A 492 8.70 28.29 33.83
N GLY A 493 8.17 27.05 33.80
CA GLY A 493 6.72 26.80 33.74
C GLY A 493 6.16 26.70 32.32
N ALA A 494 7.02 26.45 31.32
CA ALA A 494 6.60 26.18 29.94
C ALA A 494 5.45 25.16 29.77
N PRO A 495 5.33 24.08 30.58
CA PRO A 495 4.16 23.20 30.58
C PRO A 495 2.83 23.94 30.79
N LEU A 496 2.76 24.86 31.75
CA LEU A 496 1.54 25.61 32.06
C LEU A 496 1.24 26.61 30.95
N ILE A 497 2.26 27.35 30.48
CA ILE A 497 2.14 28.30 29.36
C ILE A 497 1.61 27.60 28.10
N PHE A 498 2.11 26.41 27.78
CA PHE A 498 1.63 25.61 26.65
C PHE A 498 0.20 25.09 26.85
N ALA A 499 -0.16 24.66 28.06
CA ALA A 499 -1.53 24.24 28.37
C ALA A 499 -2.53 25.40 28.22
N CYS A 500 -2.16 26.60 28.65
CA CYS A 500 -2.92 27.84 28.45
C CYS A 500 -3.05 28.19 26.96
N SER A 501 -1.96 28.16 26.19
CA SER A 501 -2.00 28.51 24.76
C SER A 501 -2.85 27.57 23.90
N LYS A 502 -3.00 26.31 24.33
CA LYS A 502 -3.88 25.32 23.69
C LYS A 502 -5.28 25.23 24.34
N GLY A 503 -5.62 26.13 25.28
CA GLY A 503 -6.94 26.21 25.93
C GLY A 503 -7.32 24.95 26.74
N ARG A 504 -6.35 24.19 27.24
CA ARG A 504 -6.57 22.85 27.83
C ARG A 504 -6.91 22.93 29.32
N ILE A 505 -8.09 23.47 29.63
CA ILE A 505 -8.61 23.75 30.98
C ILE A 505 -8.27 22.67 32.03
N GLY A 506 -8.51 21.37 31.77
CA GLY A 506 -8.21 20.31 32.73
C GLY A 506 -6.71 20.13 33.03
N ILE A 507 -5.84 20.37 32.04
CA ILE A 507 -4.38 20.33 32.20
C ILE A 507 -3.90 21.64 32.86
N VAL A 508 -4.48 22.79 32.51
CA VAL A 508 -4.20 24.09 33.17
C VAL A 508 -4.50 24.00 34.67
N LYS A 509 -5.68 23.50 35.07
CA LYS A 509 -6.05 23.30 36.48
C LYS A 509 -5.04 22.42 37.23
N LEU A 510 -4.67 21.27 36.63
CA LEU A 510 -3.70 20.35 37.22
C LEU A 510 -2.31 20.98 37.38
N LEU A 511 -1.78 21.61 36.33
CA LEU A 511 -0.44 22.19 36.35
C LEU A 511 -0.36 23.43 37.25
N ALA A 512 -1.38 24.28 37.27
CA ALA A 512 -1.41 25.45 38.14
C ALA A 512 -1.45 25.04 39.62
N PHE A 513 -2.30 24.07 40.00
CA PHE A 513 -2.30 23.49 41.35
C PHE A 513 -0.92 22.94 41.74
N GLU A 514 -0.34 22.07 40.90
CA GLU A 514 0.94 21.41 41.20
C GLU A 514 2.14 22.38 41.29
N ILE A 515 2.15 23.43 40.46
CA ILE A 515 3.16 24.50 40.55
C ILE A 515 2.97 25.30 41.84
N ALA A 516 1.73 25.68 42.15
CA ALA A 516 1.40 26.51 43.30
C ALA A 516 1.64 25.78 44.64
N MET A 517 1.28 24.50 44.74
CA MET A 517 1.58 23.64 45.90
C MET A 517 3.09 23.51 46.14
N ARG A 518 3.88 23.29 45.09
CA ARG A 518 5.36 23.21 45.20
C ARG A 518 5.98 24.55 45.58
N ARG A 519 5.41 25.66 45.13
CA ARG A 519 5.82 27.02 45.53
C ARG A 519 5.49 27.32 46.99
N LEU A 520 4.30 26.91 47.46
CA LEU A 520 3.91 27.02 48.85
C LEU A 520 4.86 26.22 49.76
N GLU A 521 5.21 24.99 49.39
CA GLU A 521 6.16 24.15 50.15
C GLU A 521 7.59 24.73 50.19
N ILE A 522 8.03 25.43 49.15
CA ILE A 522 9.34 26.13 49.17
C ILE A 522 9.32 27.32 50.12
N ASN A 523 8.23 28.08 50.14
CA ASN A 523 8.09 29.28 50.97
C ASN A 523 7.75 28.94 52.44
N HIS A 524 7.06 27.83 52.68
CA HIS A 524 6.62 27.34 53.98
C HIS A 524 6.72 25.79 54.04
N PRO A 525 7.92 25.24 54.32
CA PRO A 525 8.12 23.79 54.41
C PRO A 525 7.17 23.12 55.40
N GLY A 526 6.62 21.96 55.02
CA GLY A 526 5.60 21.23 55.77
C GLY A 526 4.15 21.64 55.48
N SER A 527 3.91 22.71 54.71
CA SER A 527 2.57 23.12 54.29
C SER A 527 1.91 22.05 53.41
N TYR A 528 2.67 21.41 52.53
CA TYR A 528 2.18 20.30 51.70
C TYR A 528 1.75 19.11 52.57
N SER A 529 2.55 18.73 53.57
CA SER A 529 2.15 17.64 54.48
C SER A 529 0.88 17.97 55.25
N LEU A 530 0.72 19.21 55.73
CA LEU A 530 -0.51 19.66 56.41
C LEU A 530 -1.75 19.66 55.51
N ILE A 531 -1.59 19.93 54.21
CA ILE A 531 -2.70 19.90 53.23
C ILE A 531 -3.05 18.47 52.82
N THR A 532 -2.11 17.52 52.89
CA THR A 532 -2.29 16.13 52.39
C THR A 532 -2.39 15.04 53.46
N SER A 533 -2.21 15.37 54.75
CA SER A 533 -2.07 14.37 55.83
C SER A 533 -3.32 13.52 56.12
N ASP A 534 -4.51 13.95 55.71
CA ASP A 534 -5.78 13.24 55.96
C ASP A 534 -5.99 12.00 55.05
N GLY A 535 -4.98 11.62 54.26
CA GLY A 535 -4.82 10.28 53.65
C GLY A 535 -5.84 9.86 52.58
N THR A 536 -6.91 10.64 52.37
CA THR A 536 -8.06 10.30 51.52
C THR A 536 -8.57 11.47 50.69
N VAL A 537 -7.85 12.59 50.67
CA VAL A 537 -8.35 13.85 50.14
C VAL A 537 -8.25 13.91 48.61
N SER A 538 -9.41 14.06 47.95
CA SER A 538 -9.48 14.46 46.54
C SER A 538 -8.93 15.88 46.37
N HIS A 539 -8.40 16.21 45.18
CA HIS A 539 -7.90 17.57 44.88
C HIS A 539 -8.90 18.69 45.23
N GLU A 540 -10.20 18.39 45.29
CA GLU A 540 -11.27 19.35 45.59
C GLU A 540 -11.24 19.84 47.05
N ASN A 541 -11.06 18.97 48.06
CA ASN A 541 -11.06 19.46 49.45
C ASN A 541 -9.73 20.15 49.84
N CYS A 542 -8.62 19.86 49.15
CA CYS A 542 -7.37 20.61 49.31
C CYS A 542 -7.52 22.09 48.95
N MET A 543 -8.49 22.46 48.10
CA MET A 543 -8.62 23.81 47.55
C MET A 543 -8.93 24.86 48.60
N ASP A 544 -9.75 24.56 49.61
CA ASP A 544 -10.18 25.58 50.58
C ASP A 544 -9.07 25.88 51.61
N SER A 545 -8.37 24.84 52.08
CA SER A 545 -7.13 24.99 52.86
C SER A 545 -6.02 25.70 52.07
N PHE A 546 -5.96 25.48 50.76
CA PHE A 546 -5.01 26.16 49.88
C PHE A 546 -5.37 27.65 49.69
N LYS A 547 -6.65 27.98 49.45
CA LYS A 547 -7.13 29.37 49.29
C LYS A 547 -6.74 30.25 50.49
N ALA A 548 -6.84 29.71 51.71
CA ALA A 548 -6.43 30.41 52.93
C ALA A 548 -4.94 30.83 52.93
N ASN A 549 -4.07 30.08 52.24
CA ASN A 549 -2.63 30.34 52.12
C ASN A 549 -2.22 31.04 50.81
N SER A 550 -3.16 31.27 49.89
CA SER A 550 -2.91 31.83 48.56
C SER A 550 -2.28 33.23 48.58
N TYR A 551 -2.43 33.99 49.68
CA TYR A 551 -1.84 35.34 49.82
C TYR A 551 -0.30 35.34 49.71
N VAL A 552 0.35 34.27 50.16
CA VAL A 552 1.81 34.10 50.03
C VAL A 552 2.21 34.08 48.56
N LEU A 553 1.48 33.28 47.76
CA LEU A 553 1.76 33.08 46.34
C LEU A 553 1.51 34.33 45.49
N LYS A 554 0.56 35.18 45.89
CA LYS A 554 0.35 36.50 45.27
C LYS A 554 1.56 37.44 45.40
N THR A 555 2.51 37.16 46.31
CA THR A 555 3.77 37.92 46.45
C THR A 555 4.96 37.25 45.78
N ASP A 556 4.82 36.03 45.26
CA ASP A 556 5.90 35.30 44.61
C ASP A 556 6.14 35.82 43.17
N ASN A 557 7.31 36.42 42.94
CA ASN A 557 7.70 37.02 41.66
C ASN A 557 7.68 36.04 40.48
N PHE A 558 7.91 34.74 40.71
CA PHE A 558 7.81 33.73 39.66
C PHE A 558 6.34 33.43 39.32
N MET A 559 5.44 33.40 40.31
CA MET A 559 4.01 33.25 40.06
C MET A 559 3.47 34.44 39.24
N LYS A 560 3.88 35.67 39.56
CA LYS A 560 3.56 36.88 38.76
C LYS A 560 4.10 36.82 37.33
N GLY A 561 5.37 36.43 37.16
CA GLY A 561 5.98 36.28 35.83
C GLY A 561 5.26 35.22 35.00
N LEU A 562 4.99 34.05 35.58
CA LEU A 562 4.31 32.92 34.94
C LEU A 562 2.85 33.27 34.60
N TYR A 563 2.16 34.04 35.44
CA TYR A 563 0.82 34.57 35.15
C TYR A 563 0.83 35.42 33.87
N LYS A 564 1.74 36.40 33.79
CA LYS A 564 1.88 37.28 32.61
C LYS A 564 2.18 36.52 31.33
N GLU A 565 3.05 35.51 31.38
CA GLU A 565 3.32 34.67 30.20
C GLU A 565 2.12 33.77 29.83
N CYS A 566 1.34 33.28 30.80
CA CYS A 566 0.11 32.56 30.52
C CYS A 566 -0.95 33.46 29.85
N LEU A 567 -1.15 34.68 30.34
CA LEU A 567 -2.09 35.64 29.75
C LEU A 567 -1.75 35.98 28.29
N LYS A 568 -0.47 36.25 28.00
CA LYS A 568 0.00 36.57 26.63
C LYS A 568 -0.34 35.50 25.58
N VAL A 569 -0.54 34.26 26.00
CA VAL A 569 -0.81 33.14 25.09
C VAL A 569 -2.24 32.58 25.20
N ALA A 570 -3.02 33.00 26.19
CA ALA A 570 -4.34 32.47 26.53
C ALA A 570 -5.47 32.89 25.56
N ASN A 571 -5.16 33.03 24.26
CA ASN A 571 -6.10 33.45 23.19
C ASN A 571 -7.35 32.56 23.04
N LYS A 572 -7.40 31.40 23.72
CA LYS A 572 -8.54 30.49 23.76
C LYS A 572 -8.92 30.21 25.20
N ASN A 573 -10.20 30.44 25.53
CA ASN A 573 -10.75 30.31 26.89
C ASN A 573 -10.04 31.24 27.90
N GLU A 574 -9.67 32.45 27.47
CA GLU A 574 -8.94 33.44 28.28
C GLU A 574 -9.60 33.67 29.65
N GLY A 575 -10.93 33.91 29.66
CA GLY A 575 -11.69 34.12 30.90
C GLY A 575 -11.64 32.93 31.86
N ASP A 576 -11.80 31.70 31.36
CA ASP A 576 -11.67 30.49 32.19
C ASP A 576 -10.24 30.36 32.75
N ILE A 577 -9.22 30.61 31.93
CA ILE A 577 -7.82 30.54 32.33
C ILE A 577 -7.49 31.61 33.39
N ILE A 578 -7.98 32.85 33.23
CA ILE A 578 -7.86 33.92 34.22
C ILE A 578 -8.46 33.49 35.56
N ILE A 579 -9.71 32.98 35.54
CA ILE A 579 -10.39 32.51 36.75
C ILE A 579 -9.55 31.43 37.44
N ILE A 580 -9.15 30.40 36.71
CA ILE A 580 -8.37 29.27 37.23
C ILE A 580 -7.03 29.72 37.83
N LEU A 581 -6.29 30.57 37.12
CA LEU A 581 -5.01 31.06 37.61
C LEU A 581 -5.22 31.93 38.87
N SER A 582 -6.25 32.77 38.90
CA SER A 582 -6.57 33.59 40.08
C SER A 582 -6.97 32.76 41.31
N GLU A 583 -7.66 31.62 41.12
CA GLU A 583 -7.97 30.65 42.19
C GLU A 583 -6.69 30.09 42.85
N PHE A 584 -5.62 29.92 42.06
CA PHE A 584 -4.33 29.43 42.55
C PHE A 584 -3.37 30.52 43.04
N GLY A 585 -3.84 31.76 43.21
CA GLY A 585 -3.04 32.88 43.71
C GLY A 585 -2.13 33.52 42.66
N TYR A 586 -2.32 33.23 41.37
CA TYR A 586 -1.68 33.96 40.29
C TYR A 586 -2.44 35.27 40.06
N SER A 587 -1.83 36.40 40.42
CA SER A 587 -2.36 37.75 40.15
C SER A 587 -1.20 38.73 39.97
N ASP A 588 -1.48 39.86 39.31
CA ASP A 588 -0.51 40.96 39.16
C ASP A 588 -0.16 41.69 40.47
#